data_AF-A0A9X0CH89-F1
#
_entry.id   AF-A0A9X0CH89-F1
#
_cell.length_a   1.000
_cell.length_b   1.000
_cell.length_c   1.000
_cell.angle_alpha   90.00
_cell.angle_beta   90.00
_cell.angle_gamma   90.00
#
_symmetry.space_group_name_H-M   'P 1'
#
loop_
_entity.id
_entity.type
_entity.pdbx_description
1 polymer ?
#
loop_
_entity_poly.entity_id
_entity_poly.type
_entity_poly.pdbx_seq_one_letter_code
_entity_poly.pdbx_strand_id
1 'polypeptide(L)'
;MDHHCPWINNCVGEDNQKFFVLFTLYVFAISVYALVLTIRQIFICTEKEWHADCTFLPVASAILLMIFLVFEGLLFGIFTLVMFCTQVTSIVKDETGIENLKKEKVVKKTTMYENLQDVFGGYFSFSWFSPFSSAPSRRANFTFHDV
;
A
#
# COMPACT_ATOMS: atom_id res chain seq x y z
N MET A 1 0.97 16.71 7.72
CA MET A 1 -0.12 16.15 6.90
C MET A 1 0.40 16.08 5.48
N ASP A 2 0.48 14.88 4.91
CA ASP A 2 0.97 14.65 3.54
C ASP A 2 -0.12 15.02 2.54
N HIS A 3 -1.32 14.45 2.69
CA HIS A 3 -2.48 14.75 1.84
C HIS A 3 -3.79 14.28 2.51
N HIS A 4 -4.93 14.77 2.02
CA HIS A 4 -6.23 14.18 2.35
C HIS A 4 -6.56 13.09 1.33
N CYS A 5 -6.86 11.89 1.80
CA CYS A 5 -7.18 10.75 0.94
C CYS A 5 -8.68 10.44 1.06
N PRO A 6 -9.49 10.78 0.03
CA PRO A 6 -10.94 10.55 0.07
C PRO A 6 -11.30 9.07 0.21
N TRP A 7 -10.45 8.17 -0.27
CA TRP A 7 -10.67 6.72 -0.29
C TRP A 7 -10.70 6.09 1.11
N ILE A 8 -9.96 6.66 2.05
CA ILE A 8 -9.97 6.25 3.46
C ILE A 8 -10.76 7.24 4.32
N ASN A 9 -11.38 8.24 3.69
CA ASN A 9 -12.08 9.35 4.34
C ASN A 9 -11.27 9.97 5.49
N ASN A 10 -9.95 10.11 5.29
CA ASN A 10 -9.05 10.56 6.33
C ASN A 10 -7.82 11.26 5.74
N CYS A 11 -7.18 12.10 6.56
CA CYS A 11 -5.88 12.66 6.24
C CYS A 11 -4.78 11.60 6.43
N VAL A 12 -3.81 11.57 5.52
CA VAL A 12 -2.60 10.78 5.63
C VAL A 12 -1.45 11.70 6.07
N GLY A 13 -0.66 11.26 7.04
CA GLY A 13 0.55 11.94 7.49
C GLY A 13 1.28 11.10 8.52
N GLU A 14 2.25 11.70 9.20
CA GLU A 14 3.14 11.07 10.18
C GLU A 14 2.49 9.99 11.06
N ASP A 15 1.35 10.30 11.70
CA ASP A 15 0.73 9.41 12.69
C ASP A 15 0.08 8.15 12.09
N ASN A 16 -0.20 8.13 10.78
CA ASN A 16 -0.83 6.99 10.11
C ASN A 16 -0.12 6.57 8.81
N GLN A 17 1.08 7.10 8.55
CA GLN A 17 1.83 6.85 7.33
C GLN A 17 2.16 5.36 7.17
N LYS A 18 2.60 4.69 8.25
CA LYS A 18 2.82 3.23 8.28
C LYS A 18 1.57 2.46 7.85
N PHE A 19 0.40 2.80 8.40
CA PHE A 19 -0.84 2.10 8.10
C PHE A 19 -1.27 2.30 6.64
N PHE A 20 -1.06 3.48 6.08
CA PHE A 20 -1.38 3.75 4.69
C PHE A 20 -0.44 3.00 3.71
N VAL A 21 0.86 2.92 4.02
CA VAL A 21 1.81 2.10 3.24
C VAL A 21 1.44 0.61 3.29
N LEU A 22 1.09 0.09 4.47
CA LEU A 22 0.65 -1.30 4.60
C LEU A 22 -0.67 -1.56 3.87
N PHE A 23 -1.63 -0.64 3.97
CA PHE A 23 -2.89 -0.73 3.26
C PHE A 23 -2.68 -0.85 1.74
N THR A 24 -1.90 0.06 1.15
CA THR A 24 -1.61 0.04 -0.30
C THR A 24 -0.85 -1.22 -0.73
N LEU A 25 0.11 -1.69 0.07
CA LEU A 25 0.82 -2.95 -0.17
C LEU A 25 -0.13 -4.16 -0.18
N TYR A 26 -1.03 -4.25 0.80
CA TYR A 26 -1.95 -5.37 0.90
C TYR A 26 -3.03 -5.38 -0.18
N VAL A 27 -3.55 -4.21 -0.56
CA VAL A 27 -4.48 -4.10 -1.70
C VAL A 27 -3.79 -4.48 -3.01
N PHE A 28 -2.53 -4.10 -3.20
CA PHE A 28 -1.74 -4.55 -4.35
C PHE A 28 -1.58 -6.09 -4.35
N ALA A 29 -1.18 -6.66 -3.20
CA ALA A 29 -0.95 -8.10 -3.08
C ALA A 29 -2.23 -8.93 -3.36
N ILE A 30 -3.39 -8.52 -2.82
CA ILE A 30 -4.65 -9.21 -3.07
C ILE A 30 -5.11 -9.04 -4.53
N SER A 31 -4.84 -7.89 -5.15
CA SER A 31 -5.13 -7.66 -6.57
C SER A 31 -4.31 -8.61 -7.46
N VAL A 32 -3.01 -8.75 -7.20
CA VAL A 32 -2.14 -9.71 -7.89
C VAL A 32 -2.60 -11.14 -7.65
N TYR A 33 -2.95 -11.49 -6.41
CA TYR A 33 -3.45 -12.83 -6.09
C TYR A 33 -4.74 -13.16 -6.85
N ALA A 34 -5.70 -12.24 -6.91
CA ALA A 34 -6.93 -12.39 -7.68
C ALA A 34 -6.66 -12.57 -9.17
N LEU A 35 -5.73 -11.81 -9.75
CA LEU A 35 -5.31 -11.98 -11.14
C LEU A 35 -4.70 -13.36 -11.40
N VAL A 36 -3.80 -13.84 -10.53
CA VAL A 36 -3.19 -15.16 -10.67
C VAL A 36 -4.25 -16.27 -10.62
N LEU A 37 -5.19 -16.20 -9.68
CA LEU A 37 -6.28 -17.18 -9.60
C LEU A 37 -7.19 -17.13 -10.83
N THR A 38 -7.50 -15.94 -11.33
CA THR A 38 -8.35 -15.76 -12.52
C THR A 38 -7.67 -16.29 -13.77
N ILE A 39 -6.37 -15.98 -13.96
CA ILE A 39 -5.57 -16.50 -15.07
C ILE A 39 -5.50 -18.03 -15.01
N ARG A 40 -5.24 -18.60 -13.83
CA ARG A 40 -5.25 -20.05 -13.63
C ARG A 40 -6.60 -20.67 -14.00
N GLN A 41 -7.71 -20.04 -13.60
CA GLN A 41 -9.05 -20.50 -13.95
C GLN A 41 -9.30 -20.47 -15.46
N ILE A 42 -8.86 -19.40 -16.15
CA ILE A 42 -8.96 -19.29 -17.60
C ILE A 42 -8.20 -20.42 -18.29
N PHE A 43 -6.97 -20.73 -17.86
CA PHE A 43 -6.20 -21.84 -18.43
C PHE A 43 -6.91 -23.18 -18.27
N ILE A 44 -7.39 -23.49 -17.05
CA ILE A 44 -8.11 -24.75 -16.78
C ILE A 44 -9.38 -24.87 -17.62
N CYS A 45 -10.17 -23.80 -17.75
CA CYS A 45 -11.40 -23.83 -18.54
C CYS A 45 -11.14 -23.87 -20.05
N THR A 46 -10.04 -23.28 -20.51
CA THR A 46 -9.63 -23.35 -21.93
C THR A 46 -9.22 -24.76 -22.31
N GLU A 47 -8.44 -25.45 -21.46
CA GLU A 47 -8.07 -26.86 -21.67
C GLU A 47 -9.29 -27.80 -21.68
N LYS A 48 -10.34 -27.45 -20.93
CA LYS A 48 -11.58 -28.21 -20.84
C LYS A 48 -12.67 -27.73 -21.79
N GLU A 49 -12.32 -26.95 -22.82
CA GLU A 49 -13.26 -26.44 -23.83
C GLU A 49 -14.52 -25.77 -23.23
N TRP A 50 -14.39 -25.15 -22.06
CA TRP A 50 -15.49 -24.51 -21.33
C TRP A 50 -16.67 -25.44 -21.00
N HIS A 51 -16.41 -26.74 -20.79
CA HIS A 51 -17.40 -27.68 -20.27
C HIS A 51 -17.97 -27.23 -18.90
N ALA A 52 -19.24 -27.58 -18.64
CA ALA A 52 -20.00 -27.13 -17.47
C ALA A 52 -19.34 -27.47 -16.13
N ASP A 53 -18.44 -28.46 -16.09
CA ASP A 53 -17.73 -28.88 -14.88
C ASP A 53 -16.53 -27.96 -14.51
N CYS A 54 -16.19 -26.95 -15.33
CA CYS A 54 -15.07 -26.05 -15.04
C CYS A 54 -15.43 -24.92 -14.06
N THR A 55 -16.71 -24.50 -14.00
CA THR A 55 -17.18 -23.41 -13.11
C THR A 55 -18.47 -23.79 -12.38
N PHE A 56 -18.63 -23.30 -11.14
CA PHE A 56 -19.88 -23.47 -10.38
C PHE A 56 -21.06 -22.67 -10.95
N LEU A 57 -20.76 -21.61 -11.71
CA LEU A 57 -21.74 -20.73 -12.34
C LEU A 57 -21.91 -21.08 -13.82
N PRO A 58 -23.04 -20.69 -14.44
CA PRO A 58 -23.19 -20.74 -15.89
C PRO A 58 -22.02 -20.06 -16.61
N VAL A 59 -21.49 -20.69 -17.66
CA VAL A 59 -20.28 -20.27 -18.38
C VAL A 59 -20.30 -18.79 -18.74
N ALA A 60 -21.42 -18.26 -19.26
CA ALA A 60 -21.56 -16.85 -19.61
C ALA A 60 -21.35 -15.92 -18.40
N SER A 61 -21.97 -16.23 -17.26
CA SER A 61 -21.81 -15.44 -16.03
C SER A 61 -20.40 -15.54 -15.44
N ALA A 62 -19.78 -16.73 -15.51
CA ALA A 62 -18.41 -16.91 -15.04
C ALA A 62 -17.41 -16.11 -15.90
N ILE A 63 -17.57 -16.12 -17.22
CA ILE A 63 -16.75 -15.31 -18.14
C ILE A 63 -16.88 -13.82 -17.82
N LEU A 64 -18.11 -13.32 -17.64
CA LEU A 64 -18.33 -11.92 -17.28
C LEU A 64 -17.64 -11.57 -15.95
N LEU A 65 -17.79 -12.39 -14.91
CA LEU A 65 -17.14 -12.16 -13.62
C LEU A 65 -15.61 -12.19 -13.74
N MET A 66 -15.04 -13.10 -14.52
CA MET A 66 -13.59 -13.14 -14.76
C MET A 66 -13.10 -11.88 -15.49
N ILE A 67 -13.85 -11.36 -16.47
CA ILE A 67 -13.53 -10.10 -17.15
C ILE A 67 -13.52 -8.94 -16.14
N PHE A 68 -14.54 -8.84 -15.29
CA PHE A 68 -14.60 -7.80 -14.26
C PHE A 68 -13.45 -7.92 -13.26
N LEU A 69 -13.12 -9.13 -12.80
CA LEU A 69 -12.01 -9.38 -11.87
C LEU A 69 -10.66 -9.01 -12.48
N VAL A 70 -10.45 -9.27 -13.78
CA VAL A 70 -9.22 -8.85 -14.48
C VAL A 70 -9.14 -7.33 -14.54
N PHE A 71 -10.24 -6.66 -14.92
CA PHE A 71 -10.28 -5.20 -14.99
C PHE A 71 -10.03 -4.55 -13.62
N GLU A 72 -10.75 -5.01 -12.60
CA GLU A 72 -10.64 -4.53 -11.22
C GLU A 72 -9.23 -4.77 -10.67
N GLY A 73 -8.70 -5.99 -10.82
CA GLY A 73 -7.37 -6.36 -10.34
C GLY A 73 -6.25 -5.55 -10.99
N LEU A 74 -6.34 -5.25 -12.30
CA LEU A 74 -5.38 -4.39 -12.98
C LEU A 74 -5.52 -2.93 -12.54
N LEU A 75 -6.75 -2.41 -12.48
CA LEU A 75 -7.01 -1.02 -12.11
C LEU A 75 -6.51 -0.72 -10.69
N PHE A 76 -6.98 -1.50 -9.69
CA PHE A 76 -6.57 -1.32 -8.31
C PHE A 76 -5.12 -1.73 -8.08
N GLY A 77 -4.64 -2.79 -8.73
CA GLY A 77 -3.25 -3.22 -8.64
C GLY A 77 -2.27 -2.13 -9.08
N ILE A 78 -2.46 -1.56 -10.28
CA ILE A 78 -1.58 -0.49 -10.77
C ILE A 78 -1.72 0.77 -9.91
N PHE A 79 -2.94 1.18 -9.59
CA PHE A 79 -3.18 2.37 -8.77
C PHE A 79 -2.50 2.26 -7.40
N THR A 80 -2.67 1.15 -6.70
CA THR A 80 -2.10 0.96 -5.36
C THR A 80 -0.59 0.72 -5.39
N LEU A 81 -0.04 0.11 -6.44
CA LEU A 81 1.41 0.02 -6.63
C LEU A 81 2.04 1.41 -6.76
N VAL A 82 1.46 2.29 -7.58
CA VAL A 82 1.95 3.67 -7.73
C VAL A 82 1.89 4.40 -6.39
N MET A 83 0.75 4.32 -5.68
CA MET A 83 0.59 4.94 -4.36
C MET A 83 1.59 4.40 -3.33
N PHE A 84 1.83 3.09 -3.31
CA PHE A 84 2.82 2.46 -2.44
C PHE A 84 4.23 3.01 -2.72
N CYS A 85 4.65 3.01 -3.99
CA CYS A 85 5.96 3.52 -4.40
C CYS A 85 6.13 5.00 -4.06
N THR A 86 5.11 5.83 -4.25
CA THR A 86 5.17 7.26 -3.89
C THR A 86 5.35 7.45 -2.39
N GLN A 87 4.60 6.71 -1.56
CA GLN A 87 4.73 6.82 -0.11
C GLN A 87 6.08 6.33 0.40
N VAL A 88 6.59 5.20 -0.11
CA VAL A 88 7.93 4.71 0.25
C VAL A 88 9.00 5.73 -0.16
N THR A 89 8.86 6.35 -1.33
CA THR A 89 9.78 7.40 -1.79
C THR A 89 9.73 8.63 -0.89
N SER A 90 8.54 9.07 -0.46
CA SER A 90 8.38 10.18 0.48
C SER A 90 9.06 9.89 1.83
N ILE A 91 8.89 8.67 2.37
CA ILE A 91 9.57 8.25 3.61
C ILE A 91 11.08 8.25 3.44
N VAL A 92 11.57 7.64 2.36
CA VAL A 92 13.00 7.53 2.08
C VAL A 92 13.68 8.90 1.97
N LYS A 93 13.00 9.89 1.38
CA LYS A 93 13.54 11.23 1.19
C LYS A 93 13.39 12.15 2.41
N ASP A 94 12.69 11.73 3.47
CA ASP A 94 12.24 12.57 4.61
C ASP A 94 11.52 13.86 4.15
N GLU A 95 11.09 13.92 2.89
CA GLU A 95 10.35 15.06 2.36
C GLU A 95 8.87 14.83 2.67
N THR A 96 8.44 15.26 3.85
CA THR A 96 7.01 15.55 4.02
C THR A 96 6.65 16.62 2.99
N GLY A 97 5.47 16.52 2.36
CA GLY A 97 5.05 17.47 1.32
C GLY A 97 5.12 18.95 1.73
N ILE A 98 5.22 19.24 3.03
CA ILE A 98 5.35 20.58 3.62
C ILE A 98 6.81 21.10 3.62
N GLU A 99 7.83 20.25 3.72
CA GLU A 99 9.24 20.69 3.70
C GLU A 99 9.67 21.15 2.30
N ASN A 100 9.16 20.49 1.25
CA ASN A 100 9.31 20.95 -0.14
C ASN A 100 8.67 22.34 -0.37
N LEU A 101 7.61 22.67 0.36
CA LEU A 101 6.95 23.98 0.30
C LEU A 101 7.65 25.05 1.14
N LYS A 102 8.33 24.69 2.25
CA LYS A 102 8.96 25.64 3.17
C LYS A 102 10.39 26.07 2.81
N LYS A 103 11.10 25.37 1.92
CA LYS A 103 12.51 25.68 1.55
C LYS A 103 13.46 25.82 2.75
N GLU A 104 13.08 25.35 3.94
CA GLU A 104 13.93 25.34 5.12
C GLU A 104 14.88 24.15 5.04
N LYS A 105 16.11 24.41 4.61
CA LYS A 105 17.17 23.40 4.55
C LYS A 105 17.71 23.11 5.96
N VAL A 106 16.95 22.40 6.78
CA VAL A 106 17.54 21.71 7.93
C VAL A 106 18.24 20.49 7.37
N VAL A 107 19.58 20.53 7.30
CA VAL A 107 20.40 19.41 6.83
C VAL A 107 20.36 18.29 7.88
N LYS A 108 19.31 17.47 7.87
CA LYS A 108 19.32 16.17 8.54
C LYS A 108 20.22 15.24 7.75
N LYS A 109 21.30 14.77 8.38
CA LYS A 109 22.14 13.66 7.86
C LYS A 109 21.52 12.32 8.27
N THR A 110 20.26 12.07 7.94
CA THR A 110 19.65 10.75 8.14
C THR A 110 19.81 9.92 6.88
N THR A 111 20.12 8.65 7.05
CA THR A 111 20.17 7.69 5.95
C THR A 111 18.76 7.21 5.60
N MET A 112 18.55 6.79 4.35
CA MET A 112 17.25 6.26 3.89
C MET A 112 16.71 5.13 4.79
N TYR A 113 17.63 4.32 5.33
CA TYR A 113 17.30 3.22 6.23
C TYR A 113 16.80 3.73 7.58
N GLU A 114 17.44 4.74 8.16
CA GLU A 114 16.99 5.35 9.43
C GLU A 114 15.57 5.94 9.31
N ASN A 115 15.25 6.59 8.19
CA ASN A 115 13.90 7.12 7.94
C ASN A 115 12.84 6.00 7.91
N LEU A 116 13.16 4.87 7.28
CA LEU A 116 12.28 3.69 7.29
C LEU A 116 12.15 3.09 8.69
N GLN A 117 13.24 3.02 9.46
CA GLN A 117 13.21 2.54 10.84
C GLN A 117 12.33 3.41 11.74
N ASP A 118 12.30 4.72 11.51
CA ASP A 118 11.47 5.65 12.26
C ASP A 118 9.98 5.44 11.99
N VAL A 119 9.58 5.18 10.75
CA VAL A 119 8.17 4.93 10.39
C VAL A 119 7.72 3.52 10.78
N PHE A 120 8.55 2.50 10.54
CA PHE A 120 8.14 1.10 10.72
C PHE A 120 8.42 0.52 12.12
N GLY A 121 9.29 1.15 12.91
CA GLY A 121 9.54 0.83 14.31
C GLY A 121 10.81 0.01 14.55
N GLY A 122 11.97 0.66 14.43
CA GLY A 122 13.27 0.08 14.76
C GLY A 122 13.83 -0.80 13.64
N TYR A 123 14.66 -1.80 13.99
CA TYR A 123 15.26 -2.71 13.00
C TYR A 123 14.21 -3.50 12.21
N PHE A 124 14.57 -3.87 10.97
CA PHE A 124 13.74 -4.70 10.12
C PHE A 124 13.30 -5.99 10.85
N SER A 125 11.99 -6.20 10.93
CA SER A 125 11.39 -7.40 11.54
C SER A 125 10.01 -7.66 10.93
N PHE A 126 9.41 -8.82 11.23
CA PHE A 126 8.04 -9.14 10.81
C PHE A 126 7.00 -8.12 11.31
N SER A 127 7.31 -7.39 12.38
CA SER A 127 6.47 -6.29 12.85
C SER A 127 6.30 -5.19 11.80
N TRP A 128 7.26 -4.98 10.90
CA TRP A 128 7.12 -3.97 9.85
C TRP A 128 5.87 -4.17 9.00
N PHE A 129 5.49 -5.42 8.77
CA PHE A 129 4.30 -5.80 8.01
C PHE A 129 3.03 -5.86 8.87
N SER A 130 3.16 -5.86 10.20
CA SER A 130 2.00 -5.92 11.09
C SER A 130 1.41 -4.53 11.35
N PRO A 131 0.13 -4.29 11.04
CA PRO A 131 -0.55 -3.04 11.38
C PRO A 131 -0.82 -2.91 12.90
N PHE A 132 -0.57 -3.96 13.69
CA PHE A 132 -0.76 -3.94 15.14
C PHE A 132 0.52 -3.60 15.90
N SER A 133 1.66 -3.54 15.21
CA SER A 133 2.90 -3.10 15.81
C SER A 133 3.00 -1.58 15.69
N SER A 134 2.87 -0.89 16.81
CA SER A 134 3.14 0.55 16.85
C SER A 134 4.65 0.77 16.84
N ALA A 135 5.13 1.67 15.97
CA ALA A 135 6.43 2.26 16.18
C ALA A 135 6.37 3.09 17.47
N PRO A 136 7.37 3.02 18.37
CA PRO A 136 7.40 3.91 19.53
C PRO A 136 7.45 5.35 19.03
N SER A 137 6.40 6.13 19.31
CA SER A 137 6.38 7.57 19.03
C SER A 137 7.54 8.23 19.79
N ARG A 138 8.63 8.58 19.09
CA ARG A 138 9.77 9.27 19.70
C ARG A 138 9.46 10.71 20.13
N ARG A 139 8.26 11.23 19.86
CA ARG A 139 7.92 12.64 20.08
C ARG A 139 7.05 12.97 21.30
N ALA A 140 6.87 12.03 22.24
CA ALA A 140 6.54 12.43 23.61
C ALA A 140 7.67 13.26 24.28
N ASN A 141 8.87 13.33 23.68
CA ASN A 141 10.03 14.07 24.20
C ASN A 141 10.29 15.44 23.55
N PHE A 142 9.46 15.91 22.60
CA PHE A 142 9.42 17.35 22.31
C PHE A 142 8.46 17.99 23.31
N THR A 143 8.88 17.99 24.58
CA THR A 143 8.33 18.87 25.59
C THR A 143 8.40 20.29 25.08
N PHE A 144 7.28 21.00 25.18
CA PHE A 144 7.11 22.45 25.07
C PHE A 144 8.06 23.20 26.03
N HIS A 145 9.37 23.13 25.80
CA HIS A 145 10.36 23.89 26.58
C HIS A 145 10.95 25.06 25.81
N ASP A 146 10.51 25.29 24.57
CA ASP A 146 10.93 26.45 23.76
C ASP A 146 9.71 27.22 23.22
N VAL A 147 8.90 27.77 24.14
CA VAL A 147 8.04 28.94 23.89
C VAL A 147 8.27 29.96 24.99
#